data_AF-A0A066ZYB7-F1
#
_entry.id   AF-A0A066ZYB7-F1
#
_cell.length_a   1.000
_cell.length_b   1.000
_cell.length_c   1.000
_cell.angle_alpha   90.00
_cell.angle_beta   90.00
_cell.angle_gamma   90.00
#
_symmetry.space_group_name_H-M   'P 1'
#
loop_
_entity.id
_entity.type
_entity.pdbx_description
1 polymer ?
#
loop_
_entity_poly.entity_id
_entity_poly.type
_entity_poly.pdbx_seq_one_letter_code
_entity_poly.pdbx_strand_id
1 'polypeptide(L)'
;MLQLALENKITASGFSLAATAKDATDNINLEATEKSTQAYGFTIIRSQATIAFYEGQKQLGSNQFSLKGQGLNNEQASINLQNDFKQQLQSSSLQQTLGLNKE
;
A
#
# COMPACT_ATOMS: atom_id res chain seq x y z
N MET A 1 -2.45 8.51 2.85
CA MET A 1 -3.73 7.80 2.59
C MET A 1 -3.55 6.32 2.26
N LEU A 2 -2.57 5.92 1.45
CA LEU A 2 -2.22 4.50 1.27
C LEU A 2 -1.76 3.86 2.59
N GLN A 3 -0.90 4.55 3.34
CA GLN A 3 -0.47 4.13 4.68
C GLN A 3 -1.65 3.81 5.61
N LEU A 4 -2.66 4.69 5.69
CA LEU A 4 -3.86 4.45 6.51
C LEU A 4 -4.64 3.19 6.07
N ALA A 5 -4.70 2.90 4.77
CA ALA A 5 -5.35 1.67 4.29
C ALA A 5 -4.57 0.41 4.72
N LEU A 6 -3.24 0.47 4.68
CA LEU A 6 -2.37 -0.60 5.20
C LEU A 6 -2.52 -0.75 6.72
N GLU A 7 -2.52 0.35 7.47
CA GLU A 7 -2.71 0.35 8.92
C GLU A 7 -4.05 -0.29 9.32
N ASN A 8 -5.12 0.05 8.60
CA ASN A 8 -6.44 -0.57 8.79
C ASN A 8 -6.43 -2.06 8.49
N LYS A 9 -5.70 -2.52 7.46
CA LYS A 9 -5.57 -3.95 7.15
C LYS A 9 -4.86 -4.72 8.26
N ILE A 10 -3.79 -4.13 8.81
CA ILE A 10 -3.01 -4.74 9.91
C ILE A 10 -3.89 -4.84 11.17
N THR A 11 -4.53 -3.75 11.57
CA THR A 11 -5.40 -3.73 12.76
C THR A 11 -6.61 -4.65 12.63
N ALA A 12 -7.26 -4.69 11.46
CA ALA A 12 -8.35 -5.62 11.18
C ALA A 12 -7.92 -7.10 11.22
N SER A 13 -6.64 -7.40 11.04
CA SER A 13 -6.09 -8.76 11.13
C SER A 13 -5.77 -9.20 12.56
N GLY A 14 -6.10 -8.37 13.56
CA GLY A 14 -5.87 -8.64 14.98
C GLY A 14 -4.50 -8.19 15.52
N PHE A 15 -3.68 -7.53 14.70
CA PHE A 15 -2.39 -6.99 15.13
C PHE A 15 -2.54 -5.57 15.66
N SER A 16 -1.86 -5.25 16.76
CA SER A 16 -1.76 -3.88 17.25
C SER A 16 -0.57 -3.17 16.61
N LEU A 17 -0.81 -1.96 16.09
CA LEU A 17 0.26 -1.07 15.64
C LEU A 17 0.72 -0.25 16.84
N ALA A 18 1.93 -0.49 17.31
CA ALA A 18 2.59 0.41 18.24
C ALA A 18 3.29 1.51 17.44
N ALA A 19 3.02 2.78 17.76
CA ALA A 19 3.81 3.90 17.26
C ALA A 19 5.24 3.74 17.80
N THR A 20 6.08 3.09 17.01
CA THR A 20 7.44 2.72 17.40
C THR A 20 8.43 3.77 16.89
N ALA A 21 9.52 3.94 17.61
CA ALA A 21 10.61 4.80 17.18
C ALA A 21 11.13 4.35 15.81
N LYS A 22 11.69 5.30 15.05
CA LYS A 22 12.29 5.06 13.72
C LYS A 22 13.32 3.91 13.70
N ASP A 23 13.83 3.52 14.87
CA ASP A 23 14.84 2.49 15.09
C ASP A 23 14.27 1.14 15.60
N ALA A 24 12.96 0.89 15.43
CA ALA A 24 12.41 -0.42 15.75
C ALA A 24 13.07 -1.53 14.92
N THR A 25 13.40 -2.63 15.58
CA THR A 25 14.01 -3.81 14.96
C THR A 25 13.11 -4.44 13.91
N ASP A 26 11.80 -4.34 14.10
CA ASP A 26 10.78 -4.88 13.21
C ASP A 26 9.95 -3.73 12.64
N ASN A 27 9.88 -3.64 11.31
CA ASN A 27 9.19 -2.55 10.62
C ASN A 27 8.51 -3.02 9.34
N ILE A 28 7.43 -2.33 8.98
CA ILE A 28 6.76 -2.46 7.69
C ILE A 28 6.97 -1.15 6.94
N ASN A 29 7.70 -1.22 5.83
CA ASN A 29 7.94 -0.08 4.97
C ASN A 29 6.95 -0.09 3.81
N LEU A 30 6.28 1.04 3.60
CA LEU A 30 5.45 1.29 2.43
C LEU A 30 6.08 2.40 1.60
N GLU A 31 6.57 2.04 0.42
CA GLU A 31 7.10 2.99 -0.55
C GLU A 31 6.15 3.05 -1.74
N ALA A 32 5.87 4.25 -2.26
CA ALA A 32 4.99 4.40 -3.42
C ALA A 32 5.56 5.43 -4.39
N THR A 33 5.61 5.07 -5.68
CA THR A 33 5.99 5.99 -6.75
C THR A 33 4.77 6.27 -7.61
N GLU A 34 4.34 7.53 -7.63
CA GLU A 34 3.16 7.98 -8.36
C GLU A 34 3.53 8.73 -9.64
N LYS A 35 2.78 8.46 -10.72
CA LYS A 35 2.83 9.23 -11.97
C LYS A 35 1.43 9.65 -12.35
N SER A 36 1.22 10.96 -12.41
CA SER A 36 -0.04 11.56 -12.90
C SER A 36 0.11 11.97 -14.36
N THR A 37 -0.91 11.69 -15.16
CA THR A 37 -1.01 12.04 -16.58
C THR A 37 -2.40 12.59 -16.86
N GLN A 38 -2.48 13.64 -17.69
CA GLN A 38 -3.74 14.20 -18.15
C GLN A 38 -3.92 13.90 -19.63
N ALA A 39 -5.07 13.35 -20.01
CA ALA A 39 -5.38 13.03 -21.40
C ALA A 39 -6.90 13.12 -21.63
N TYR A 40 -7.30 13.77 -22.74
CA TYR A 40 -8.70 13.85 -23.19
C TYR A 40 -9.71 14.32 -22.11
N GLY A 41 -9.30 15.27 -21.25
CA GLY A 41 -10.16 15.78 -20.16
C GLY A 41 -10.23 14.89 -18.91
N PHE A 42 -9.42 13.84 -18.84
CA PHE A 42 -9.30 12.97 -17.66
C PHE A 42 -7.90 13.06 -17.04
N THR A 43 -7.85 12.89 -15.73
CA THR A 43 -6.61 12.64 -14.99
C THR A 43 -6.49 11.15 -14.69
N ILE A 44 -5.33 10.58 -14.98
CA ILE A 44 -4.97 9.21 -14.65
C ILE A 44 -3.74 9.25 -13.75
N ILE A 45 -3.85 8.68 -12.56
CA ILE A 45 -2.74 8.46 -11.65
C ILE A 45 -2.43 6.97 -11.65
N ARG A 46 -1.16 6.63 -11.85
CA ARG A 46 -0.65 5.26 -11.67
C ARG A 46 0.34 5.27 -10.52
N SER A 47 0.26 4.28 -9.64
CA SER A 47 1.22 4.12 -8.55
C SER A 47 1.76 2.70 -8.53
N GLN A 48 3.07 2.57 -8.32
CA GLN A 48 3.64 1.30 -7.86
C GLN A 48 3.93 1.46 -6.37
N ALA A 49 3.23 0.69 -5.55
CA ALA A 49 3.40 0.68 -4.11
C ALA A 49 4.05 -0.64 -3.67
N THR A 50 5.16 -0.56 -2.96
CA THR A 50 5.88 -1.72 -2.43
C THR A 50 5.72 -1.74 -0.91
N ILE A 51 5.30 -2.89 -0.39
CA ILE A 51 5.29 -3.17 1.04
C ILE A 51 6.42 -4.15 1.32
N ALA A 52 7.31 -3.81 2.24
CA ALA A 52 8.38 -4.68 2.70
C ALA A 52 8.30 -4.85 4.22
N PHE A 53 8.41 -6.09 4.68
CA PHE A 53 8.44 -6.43 6.10
C PHE A 53 9.86 -6.82 6.52
N TYR A 54 10.32 -6.17 7.57
CA TYR A 54 11.61 -6.38 8.19
C TYR A 54 11.41 -6.87 9.62
N GLU A 55 12.18 -7.88 10.02
CA GLU A 55 12.29 -8.37 11.40
C GLU A 55 13.78 -8.44 11.75
N GLY A 56 14.17 -7.84 12.87
CA GLY A 56 15.59 -7.73 13.25
C GLY A 56 16.48 -7.12 12.15
N GLN A 57 15.99 -6.10 11.44
CA GLN A 57 16.62 -5.47 10.26
C GLN A 57 16.79 -6.37 9.01
N LYS A 58 16.28 -7.60 9.03
CA LYS A 58 16.30 -8.50 7.88
C LYS A 58 14.96 -8.46 7.15
N GLN A 59 14.98 -8.24 5.84
CA GLN A 59 13.77 -8.33 5.02
C GLN A 59 13.28 -9.79 4.98
N LEU A 60 12.08 -10.03 5.51
CA LEU A 60 11.45 -11.35 5.51
C LEU A 60 10.42 -11.50 4.39
N GLY A 61 9.80 -10.40 3.95
CA GLY A 61 8.80 -10.43 2.90
C GLY A 61 8.72 -9.11 2.14
N SER A 62 8.30 -9.18 0.88
CA SER A 62 7.89 -8.00 0.13
C SER A 62 6.83 -8.31 -0.91
N ASN A 63 5.90 -7.39 -1.07
CA ASN A 63 4.87 -7.42 -2.09
C ASN A 63 4.78 -6.07 -2.81
N GLN A 64 4.40 -6.11 -4.09
CA GLN A 64 4.24 -4.93 -4.93
C GLN A 64 2.83 -4.85 -5.49
N PHE A 65 2.22 -3.70 -5.33
CA PHE A 65 0.89 -3.36 -5.80
C PHE A 65 1.00 -2.41 -6.98
N SER A 66 0.35 -2.77 -8.09
CA SER A 66 0.20 -1.89 -9.24
C SER A 66 -1.18 -1.25 -9.16
N LEU A 67 -1.20 0.05 -8.92
CA LEU A 67 -2.42 0.80 -8.64
C LEU A 67 -2.74 1.76 -9.78
N LYS A 68 -4.03 1.94 -10.04
CA LYS A 68 -4.53 2.88 -11.04
C LYS A 68 -5.78 3.59 -10.56
N GLY A 69 -5.73 4.91 -10.57
CA GLY A 69 -6.90 5.76 -10.39
C GLY A 69 -7.15 6.63 -11.61
N GLN A 70 -8.41 6.78 -11.99
CA GLN A 70 -8.84 7.65 -13.09
C GLN A 70 -10.00 8.52 -12.62
N GLY A 71 -10.02 9.80 -13.02
CA GLY A 71 -11.10 10.71 -12.69
C GLY A 71 -11.12 11.95 -13.59
N LEU A 72 -12.16 12.77 -13.42
CA LEU A 72 -12.28 14.05 -14.14
C LEU A 72 -11.27 15.10 -13.66
N ASN A 73 -10.68 14.90 -12.49
CA ASN A 73 -9.64 15.74 -11.91
C ASN A 73 -8.67 14.89 -11.07
N ASN A 74 -7.63 15.53 -10.52
CA ASN A 74 -6.60 14.84 -9.75
C ASN A 74 -7.13 14.23 -8.44
N GLU A 75 -8.07 14.92 -7.78
CA GLU A 75 -8.65 14.44 -6.53
C GLU A 75 -9.46 13.16 -6.72
N GLN A 76 -10.35 13.14 -7.71
CA GLN A 76 -11.16 11.98 -8.06
C GLN A 76 -10.27 10.79 -8.49
N ALA A 77 -9.22 11.07 -9.27
CA ALA A 77 -8.25 10.04 -9.65
C ALA A 77 -7.49 9.50 -8.44
N SER A 78 -7.11 10.34 -7.47
CA SER A 78 -6.46 9.91 -6.23
C SER A 78 -7.37 9.07 -5.33
N ILE A 79 -8.64 9.46 -5.18
CA ILE A 79 -9.64 8.67 -4.45
C ILE A 79 -9.79 7.28 -5.07
N ASN A 80 -9.89 7.22 -6.40
CA ASN A 80 -10.02 5.95 -7.11
C ASN A 80 -8.77 5.08 -6.99
N LEU A 81 -7.57 5.68 -6.99
CA LEU A 81 -6.31 4.98 -6.75
C LEU A 81 -6.26 4.36 -5.34
N GLN A 82 -6.77 5.08 -4.33
CA GLN A 82 -6.84 4.56 -2.96
C GLN A 82 -7.86 3.44 -2.81
N ASN A 83 -8.99 3.54 -3.51
CA ASN A 83 -10.01 2.48 -3.50
C ASN A 83 -9.47 1.21 -4.15
N ASP A 84 -8.72 1.32 -5.25
CA ASP A 84 -8.02 0.19 -5.87
C ASP A 84 -7.05 -0.46 -4.86
N PHE A 85 -6.25 0.33 -4.15
CA PHE A 85 -5.36 -0.22 -3.11
C PHE A 85 -6.12 -0.93 -1.99
N LYS A 86 -7.20 -0.33 -1.48
CA LYS A 86 -8.05 -0.97 -0.45
C LYS A 86 -8.64 -2.29 -0.93
N GLN A 87 -9.09 -2.36 -2.18
CA GLN A 87 -9.62 -3.59 -2.76
C GLN A 87 -8.55 -4.68 -2.86
N GLN A 88 -7.34 -4.34 -3.34
CA GLN A 88 -6.22 -5.29 -3.42
C GLN A 88 -5.76 -5.79 -2.04
N LEU A 89 -5.79 -4.91 -1.02
CA LEU A 89 -5.54 -5.31 0.37
C LEU A 89 -6.65 -6.21 0.93
N GLN A 90 -7.90 -5.99 0.58
CA GLN A 90 -9.02 -6.81 1.04
C GLN A 90 -9.01 -8.21 0.41
N SER A 91 -8.60 -8.34 -0.85
CA SER A 91 -8.52 -9.62 -1.56
C SER A 91 -7.37 -10.51 -1.12
N SER A 92 -6.43 -10.00 -0.31
CA SER A 92 -5.21 -10.71 0.09
C SER A 92 -5.20 -10.95 1.61
N SER A 93 -4.60 -12.05 2.07
CA SER A 93 -4.29 -12.21 3.51
C SER A 93 -3.22 -11.20 3.93
N LEU A 94 -3.03 -11.01 5.25
CA LEU A 94 -1.93 -10.16 5.73
C LEU A 94 -0.57 -10.74 5.33
N GLN A 95 -0.40 -12.07 5.40
CA GLN A 95 0.84 -12.74 5.02
C GLN A 95 1.17 -12.51 3.54
N GLN A 96 0.17 -12.56 2.66
CA GLN A 96 0.32 -12.23 1.24
C GLN A 96 0.62 -10.74 1.03
N THR A 97 -0.06 -9.85 1.77
CA THR A 97 0.17 -8.41 1.72
C THR A 97 1.62 -8.06 2.10
N LEU A 98 2.18 -8.74 3.09
CA LEU A 98 3.55 -8.58 3.54
C LEU A 98 4.56 -9.39 2.69
N GLY A 99 4.10 -10.20 1.74
CA GLY A 99 4.96 -11.03 0.90
C GLY A 99 5.67 -12.17 1.64
N LEU A 100 5.10 -12.65 2.75
CA LEU A 100 5.63 -13.73 3.58
C LEU A 100 5.32 -15.13 3.03
N ASN A 101 4.21 -15.27 2.30
CA ASN A 101 3.81 -16.51 1.63
C ASN A 101 3.69 -16.22 0.13
N LYS A 102 4.80 -16.29 -0.60
CA LYS A 102 4.78 -16.40 -2.06
C LYS A 102 4.56 -17.88 -2.38
N GLU A 103 3.31 -18.26 -2.66
CA GLU A 103 3.06 -19.47 -3.45
C GLU A 103 3.52 -19.25 -4.89
#